data_AF-A0A8C2D3J2-F1
#
_entry.id   AF-A0A8C2D3J2-F1
#
_cell.length_a   1.000
_cell.length_b   1.000
_cell.length_c   1.000
_cell.angle_alpha   90.00
_cell.angle_beta   90.00
_cell.angle_gamma   90.00
#
_symmetry.space_group_name_H-M   'P 1'
#
loop_
_entity.id
_entity.type
_entity.pdbx_description
1 polymer ?
#
loop_
_entity_poly.entity_id
_entity_poly.type
_entity_poly.pdbx_seq_one_letter_code
_entity_poly.pdbx_strand_id
1 'polypeptide(L)'
;MPPFSLMSLGANLLVKSLGLFSSASVVRCSCVAPVLKSFSTTTGGPPKRPLTAYMTYVKEMHPTISRQNPGIKNVDIVRKLAQQWKTLTPEQKQTFQDASSASREQYKLALEKYKAQLTPAQTAALAVEKRQKVAKRKAIRRKKELNSLGKPKRPRSAFNIFMSEHFEEAKGTNMQTKMKSLRDDWERFSATQKQVSFALSIKSSSHYGSVPLSCELPAVF
;
A
#
# COMPACT_ATOMS: atom_id res chain seq x y z
N MET A 1 -17.62 65.04 -45.16
CA MET A 1 -18.69 64.32 -45.88
C MET A 1 -19.17 63.13 -45.06
N PRO A 2 -20.07 63.29 -44.08
CA PRO A 2 -21.04 62.25 -43.73
C PRO A 2 -22.16 62.23 -44.81
N PRO A 3 -23.08 61.24 -44.89
CA PRO A 3 -24.31 61.35 -44.06
C PRO A 3 -25.12 60.04 -43.75
N PHE A 4 -26.13 60.17 -42.86
CA PHE A 4 -27.34 59.32 -42.65
C PHE A 4 -27.17 57.85 -42.18
N SER A 5 -27.96 57.26 -41.27
CA SER A 5 -29.00 57.65 -40.26
C SER A 5 -28.95 56.57 -39.16
N LEU A 6 -29.19 56.72 -37.84
CA LEU A 6 -30.09 57.49 -36.96
C LEU A 6 -31.55 57.02 -36.88
N MET A 7 -32.00 56.71 -35.65
CA MET A 7 -33.38 56.38 -35.18
C MET A 7 -33.95 55.03 -35.66
N SER A 8 -34.78 54.25 -34.94
CA SER A 8 -35.38 54.27 -33.58
C SER A 8 -35.97 52.85 -33.32
N LEU A 9 -36.58 52.41 -32.19
CA LEU A 9 -36.99 52.94 -30.88
C LEU A 9 -37.18 51.72 -29.92
N GLY A 10 -37.20 51.88 -28.58
CA GLY A 10 -37.63 50.80 -27.67
C GLY A 10 -37.10 50.90 -26.23
N ALA A 11 -37.85 51.57 -25.34
CA ALA A 11 -37.47 51.79 -23.94
C ALA A 11 -38.49 51.19 -22.95
N ASN A 12 -38.04 51.01 -21.69
CA ASN A 12 -38.85 50.85 -20.47
C ASN A 12 -39.55 49.47 -20.27
N LEU A 13 -39.83 48.98 -19.05
CA LEU A 13 -39.63 49.54 -17.70
C LEU A 13 -39.38 48.42 -16.64
N LEU A 14 -38.88 48.83 -15.47
CA LEU A 14 -38.77 48.06 -14.22
C LEU A 14 -40.05 47.32 -13.78
N VAL A 15 -39.87 46.16 -13.11
CA VAL A 15 -40.56 45.84 -11.83
C VAL A 15 -39.57 45.18 -10.86
N LYS A 16 -39.66 45.58 -9.59
CA LYS A 16 -38.91 45.03 -8.44
C LYS A 16 -39.72 43.91 -7.79
N SER A 17 -39.05 42.90 -7.21
CA SER A 17 -39.60 42.22 -6.03
C SER A 17 -38.48 41.85 -5.03
N LEU A 18 -38.59 42.42 -3.83
CA LEU A 18 -37.81 42.00 -2.67
C LEU A 18 -38.35 40.65 -2.18
N GLY A 19 -37.45 39.74 -1.81
CA GLY A 19 -37.79 38.41 -1.30
C GLY A 19 -36.84 37.98 -0.19
N LEU A 20 -36.92 38.63 0.97
CA LEU A 20 -36.29 38.13 2.19
C LEU A 20 -37.01 36.85 2.64
N PHE A 21 -36.44 35.69 2.33
CA PHE A 21 -36.82 34.44 2.98
C PHE A 21 -35.65 33.84 3.76
N SER A 22 -35.76 34.03 5.07
CA SER A 22 -35.01 33.27 6.06
C SER A 22 -35.36 31.78 5.96
N SER A 23 -34.35 30.94 5.76
CA SER A 23 -34.36 29.58 6.28
C SER A 23 -32.93 29.13 6.53
N ALA A 24 -32.59 28.85 7.79
CA ALA A 24 -31.33 28.24 8.14
C ALA A 24 -31.16 26.93 7.35
N SER A 25 -30.06 26.80 6.61
CA SER A 25 -29.69 25.53 5.96
C SER A 25 -29.27 24.52 7.01
N VAL A 26 -30.26 23.89 7.66
CA VAL A 26 -30.05 22.68 8.46
C VAL A 26 -29.56 21.61 7.51
N VAL A 27 -28.25 21.41 7.47
CA VAL A 27 -27.61 20.30 6.75
C VAL A 27 -28.06 19.01 7.44
N ARG A 28 -29.20 18.46 7.01
CA ARG A 28 -29.62 17.11 7.37
C ARG A 28 -28.56 16.16 6.83
N CYS A 29 -27.66 15.75 7.73
CA CYS A 29 -26.82 14.59 7.51
C CYS A 29 -27.75 13.36 7.48
N SER A 30 -28.32 13.09 6.31
CA SER A 30 -29.15 11.92 6.07
C SER A 30 -28.28 10.67 6.18
N CYS A 31 -28.12 10.16 7.40
CA CYS A 31 -27.52 8.88 7.72
C CYS A 31 -28.45 7.75 7.24
N VAL A 32 -28.60 7.61 5.92
CA VAL A 32 -29.14 6.41 5.29
C VAL A 32 -28.17 5.29 5.61
N ALA A 33 -28.47 4.54 6.67
CA ALA A 33 -27.61 3.47 7.16
C ALA A 33 -27.37 2.47 6.01
N PRO A 34 -26.12 2.32 5.52
CA PRO A 34 -25.86 1.39 4.44
C PRO A 34 -26.05 -0.03 4.98
N VAL A 35 -26.99 -0.76 4.37
CA VAL A 35 -27.18 -2.19 4.56
C VAL A 35 -25.81 -2.87 4.58
N LEU A 36 -25.52 -3.61 5.67
CA LEU A 36 -24.27 -4.34 5.89
C LEU A 36 -24.08 -5.42 4.83
N LYS A 37 -23.66 -5.03 3.62
CA LYS A 37 -23.15 -5.95 2.60
C LYS A 37 -21.86 -6.56 3.14
N SER A 38 -21.98 -7.77 3.67
CA SER A 38 -20.87 -8.59 4.15
C SER A 38 -19.89 -8.88 3.01
N PHE A 39 -18.77 -8.16 2.98
CA PHE A 39 -17.72 -8.34 1.98
C PHE A 39 -16.78 -9.50 2.37
N SER A 40 -17.28 -10.73 2.30
CA SER A 40 -16.44 -11.93 2.33
C SER A 40 -15.99 -12.33 0.91
N THR A 41 -14.90 -11.73 0.42
CA THR A 41 -14.26 -12.14 -0.84
C THR A 41 -12.91 -12.81 -0.60
N THR A 42 -12.95 -14.02 -0.03
CA THR A 42 -11.94 -15.09 -0.23
C THR A 42 -12.63 -16.43 -0.02
N THR A 43 -13.21 -16.97 -1.08
CA THR A 43 -13.84 -18.30 -1.09
C THR A 43 -12.80 -19.35 -0.67
N GLY A 44 -12.99 -19.99 0.49
CA GLY A 44 -12.08 -20.99 1.05
C GLY A 44 -10.99 -20.49 2.02
N GLY A 45 -10.90 -19.18 2.29
CA GLY A 45 -9.93 -18.63 3.26
C GLY A 45 -10.51 -18.47 4.69
N PRO A 46 -9.66 -18.29 5.72
CA PRO A 46 -10.12 -17.85 7.02
C PRO A 46 -10.87 -16.51 6.90
N PRO A 47 -11.98 -16.30 7.64
CA PRO A 47 -12.74 -15.07 7.54
C PRO A 47 -11.86 -13.86 7.87
N LYS A 48 -12.06 -12.77 7.13
CA LYS A 48 -11.30 -11.53 7.29
C LYS A 48 -11.84 -10.75 8.48
N ARG A 49 -10.93 -10.20 9.30
CA ARG A 49 -11.31 -9.30 10.41
C ARG A 49 -12.10 -8.10 9.86
N PRO A 50 -13.23 -7.72 10.48
CA PRO A 50 -14.01 -6.58 10.05
C PRO A 50 -13.29 -5.26 10.34
N LEU A 51 -13.73 -4.20 9.68
CA LEU A 51 -13.19 -2.86 9.88
C LEU A 51 -13.64 -2.30 11.23
N THR A 52 -12.76 -1.52 11.86
CA THR A 52 -13.11 -0.69 13.02
C THR A 52 -13.94 0.51 12.58
N ALA A 53 -14.72 1.12 13.48
CA ALA A 53 -15.53 2.31 13.22
C ALA A 53 -14.81 3.38 12.39
N TYR A 54 -13.59 3.76 12.81
CA TYR A 54 -12.74 4.70 12.07
C TYR A 54 -12.35 4.21 10.67
N MET A 55 -12.04 2.92 10.50
CA MET A 55 -11.68 2.37 9.19
C MET A 55 -12.89 2.26 8.25
N THR A 56 -14.09 2.06 8.78
CA THR A 56 -15.35 2.17 8.04
C THR A 56 -15.58 3.60 7.56
N TYR A 57 -15.47 4.59 8.47
CA TYR A 57 -15.52 6.02 8.12
C TYR A 57 -14.48 6.41 7.05
N VAL A 58 -13.22 5.97 7.19
CA VAL A 58 -12.17 6.21 6.18
C VAL A 58 -12.54 5.56 4.84
N LYS A 59 -13.04 4.33 4.84
CA LYS A 59 -13.46 3.64 3.61
C LYS A 59 -14.55 4.39 2.86
N GLU A 60 -15.52 4.97 3.58
CA GLU A 60 -16.65 5.70 2.99
C GLU A 60 -16.27 7.11 2.53
N MET A 61 -15.45 7.83 3.31
CA MET A 61 -15.09 9.22 3.03
C MET A 61 -13.89 9.39 2.09
N HIS A 62 -12.96 8.44 2.05
CA HIS A 62 -11.76 8.52 1.21
C HIS A 62 -12.07 8.70 -0.30
N PRO A 63 -13.01 7.97 -0.93
CA PRO A 63 -13.34 8.18 -2.34
C PRO A 63 -13.92 9.58 -2.63
N THR A 64 -14.57 10.22 -1.66
CA THR A 64 -15.10 11.58 -1.83
C THR A 64 -13.98 12.61 -1.75
N ILE A 65 -13.12 12.53 -0.73
CA ILE A 65 -11.98 13.45 -0.61
C ILE A 65 -10.98 13.26 -1.75
N SER A 66 -10.72 12.01 -2.18
CA SER A 66 -9.83 11.70 -3.31
C SER A 66 -10.34 12.29 -4.63
N ARG A 67 -11.65 12.23 -4.91
CA ARG A 67 -12.25 12.87 -6.10
C ARG A 67 -12.22 14.39 -6.03
N GLN A 68 -12.40 14.97 -4.85
CA GLN A 68 -12.32 16.42 -4.63
C GLN A 68 -10.88 16.96 -4.71
N ASN A 69 -9.87 16.10 -4.56
CA ASN A 69 -8.46 16.49 -4.46
C ASN A 69 -7.58 15.58 -5.35
N PRO A 70 -7.77 15.60 -6.68
CA PRO A 70 -6.97 14.80 -7.60
C PRO A 70 -5.48 15.17 -7.46
N GLY A 71 -4.61 14.16 -7.41
CA GLY A 71 -3.16 14.34 -7.27
C GLY A 71 -2.63 14.44 -5.83
N ILE A 72 -3.47 14.61 -4.80
CA ILE A 72 -3.01 14.53 -3.41
C ILE A 72 -2.63 13.09 -3.05
N LYS A 73 -1.51 12.92 -2.34
CA LYS A 73 -1.05 11.61 -1.85
C LYS A 73 -2.05 11.04 -0.83
N ASN A 74 -2.39 9.76 -0.97
CA ASN A 74 -3.33 9.07 -0.06
C ASN A 74 -2.95 9.20 1.43
N VAL A 75 -1.66 9.33 1.76
CA VAL A 75 -1.17 9.56 3.14
C VAL A 75 -1.74 10.85 3.73
N ASP A 76 -1.81 11.92 2.94
CA ASP A 76 -2.29 13.23 3.39
C ASP A 76 -3.82 13.27 3.44
N ILE A 77 -4.50 12.57 2.52
CA ILE A 77 -5.96 12.32 2.58
C ILE A 77 -6.33 11.58 3.87
N VAL A 78 -5.61 10.49 4.20
CA VAL A 78 -5.84 9.73 5.44
C VAL A 78 -5.49 10.56 6.69
N ARG A 79 -4.49 11.45 6.63
CA ARG A 79 -4.20 12.40 7.72
C ARG A 79 -5.36 13.37 7.95
N LYS A 80 -5.95 13.92 6.89
CA LYS A 80 -7.13 14.79 6.94
C LYS A 80 -8.34 14.06 7.53
N LEU A 81 -8.60 12.83 7.09
CA LEU A 81 -9.66 11.97 7.66
C LEU A 81 -9.44 11.66 9.14
N ALA A 82 -8.19 11.44 9.57
CA ALA A 82 -7.87 11.23 10.99
C ALA A 82 -8.16 12.47 11.85
N GLN A 83 -7.95 13.67 11.30
CA GLN A 83 -8.30 14.94 11.96
C GLN A 83 -9.82 15.12 12.02
N GLN A 84 -10.52 14.93 10.90
CA GLN A 84 -11.99 15.03 10.84
C GLN A 84 -12.67 14.04 11.78
N TRP A 85 -12.20 12.79 11.86
CA TRP A 85 -12.72 11.80 12.80
C TRP A 85 -12.61 12.25 14.25
N LYS A 86 -11.52 12.94 14.65
CA LYS A 86 -11.39 13.46 16.01
C LYS A 86 -12.48 14.49 16.30
N THR A 87 -12.77 15.39 15.35
CA THR A 87 -13.76 16.47 15.51
C THR A 87 -15.23 16.04 15.39
N LEU A 88 -15.56 14.83 14.91
CA LEU A 88 -16.95 14.36 14.87
C LEU A 88 -17.57 14.25 16.27
N THR A 89 -18.88 14.46 16.39
CA THR A 89 -19.61 14.30 17.66
C THR A 89 -19.68 12.82 18.08
N PRO A 90 -19.96 12.52 19.37
CA PRO A 90 -20.19 11.15 19.82
C PRO A 90 -21.28 10.42 19.02
N GLU A 91 -22.39 11.11 18.73
CA GLU A 91 -23.51 10.59 17.93
C GLU A 91 -23.09 10.18 16.51
N GLN A 92 -22.35 11.06 15.82
CA GLN A 92 -21.82 10.76 14.48
C GLN A 92 -20.85 9.57 14.50
N LYS A 93 -20.05 9.44 15.57
CA LYS A 93 -19.17 8.29 15.77
C LYS A 93 -19.97 7.03 16.12
N GLN A 94 -21.11 7.13 16.79
CA GLN A 94 -21.91 6.02 17.27
C GLN A 94 -22.40 5.13 16.12
N THR A 95 -22.93 5.72 15.04
CA THR A 95 -23.36 4.98 13.83
C THR A 95 -22.27 4.06 13.28
N PHE A 96 -21.01 4.52 13.25
CA PHE A 96 -19.87 3.70 12.81
C PHE A 96 -19.42 2.67 13.86
N GLN A 97 -19.62 2.96 15.15
CA GLN A 97 -19.33 2.02 16.24
C GLN A 97 -20.32 0.86 16.22
N ASP A 98 -21.62 1.12 16.05
CA ASP A 98 -22.68 0.12 15.97
C ASP A 98 -22.54 -0.77 14.72
N ALA A 99 -22.24 -0.17 13.56
CA ALA A 99 -21.92 -0.93 12.36
C ALA A 99 -20.67 -1.83 12.54
N SER A 100 -19.69 -1.37 13.32
CA SER A 100 -18.45 -2.12 13.62
C SER A 100 -18.64 -3.21 14.68
N SER A 101 -19.53 -3.02 15.67
CA SER A 101 -19.86 -4.05 16.67
C SER A 101 -20.67 -5.19 16.02
N ALA A 102 -21.72 -4.87 15.25
CA ALA A 102 -22.50 -5.85 14.50
C ALA A 102 -21.60 -6.67 13.54
N SER A 103 -20.71 -6.00 12.80
CA SER A 103 -19.72 -6.67 11.94
C SER A 103 -18.75 -7.57 12.72
N ARG A 104 -18.41 -7.21 13.97
CA ARG A 104 -17.53 -7.98 14.85
C ARG A 104 -18.22 -9.24 15.37
N GLU A 105 -19.50 -9.19 15.65
CA GLU A 105 -20.30 -10.34 16.08
C GLU A 105 -20.49 -11.34 14.94
N GLN A 106 -20.88 -10.87 13.75
CA GLN A 106 -20.93 -11.70 12.55
C GLN A 106 -19.58 -12.39 12.25
N TYR A 107 -18.47 -11.66 12.43
CA TYR A 107 -17.13 -12.22 12.29
C TYR A 107 -16.79 -13.30 13.35
N LYS A 108 -17.21 -13.14 14.61
CA LYS A 108 -17.01 -14.18 15.65
C LYS A 108 -17.68 -15.48 15.23
N LEU A 109 -18.97 -15.42 14.89
CA LEU A 109 -19.76 -16.56 14.44
C LEU A 109 -19.18 -17.22 13.18
N ALA A 110 -18.74 -16.42 12.21
CA ALA A 110 -18.10 -16.92 11.00
C ALA A 110 -16.74 -17.60 11.30
N LEU A 111 -15.96 -17.07 12.25
CA LEU A 111 -14.67 -17.62 12.66
C LEU A 111 -14.84 -18.93 13.45
N GLU A 112 -15.86 -19.05 14.29
CA GLU A 112 -16.20 -20.28 15.01
C GLU A 112 -16.63 -21.38 14.03
N LYS A 113 -17.56 -21.07 13.11
CA LYS A 113 -17.96 -21.99 12.03
C LYS A 113 -16.76 -22.43 11.17
N TYR A 114 -15.90 -21.49 10.78
CA TYR A 114 -14.69 -21.80 10.02
C TYR A 114 -13.73 -22.72 10.80
N LYS A 115 -13.49 -22.46 12.09
CA LYS A 115 -12.64 -23.32 12.93
C LYS A 115 -13.21 -24.73 13.09
N ALA A 116 -14.52 -24.86 13.28
CA ALA A 116 -15.19 -26.15 13.43
C ALA A 116 -15.13 -27.00 12.14
N GLN A 117 -14.96 -26.38 10.97
CA GLN A 117 -14.80 -27.05 9.68
C GLN A 117 -13.36 -27.50 9.37
N LEU A 118 -12.36 -27.07 10.15
CA LEU A 118 -10.95 -27.40 9.89
C LEU A 118 -10.57 -28.76 10.48
N THR A 119 -9.84 -29.55 9.70
CA THR A 119 -9.16 -30.74 10.24
C THR A 119 -7.93 -30.34 11.08
N PRO A 120 -7.45 -31.21 11.99
CA PRO A 120 -6.21 -30.98 12.73
C PRO A 120 -5.00 -30.73 11.81
N ALA A 121 -4.93 -31.45 10.69
CA ALA A 121 -3.87 -31.28 9.69
C ALA A 121 -3.92 -29.89 9.01
N GLN A 122 -5.11 -29.42 8.61
CA GLN A 122 -5.29 -28.07 8.05
C GLN A 122 -4.94 -26.99 9.08
N THR A 123 -5.35 -27.19 10.34
CA THR A 123 -5.03 -26.26 11.44
C THR A 123 -3.52 -26.15 11.68
N ALA A 124 -2.80 -27.29 11.66
CA ALA A 124 -1.35 -27.32 11.76
C ALA A 124 -0.68 -26.62 10.56
N ALA A 125 -1.14 -26.88 9.33
CA ALA A 125 -0.63 -26.22 8.12
C ALA A 125 -0.80 -24.68 8.18
N LEU A 126 -1.98 -24.20 8.60
CA LEU A 126 -2.23 -22.75 8.81
C LEU A 126 -1.33 -22.15 9.91
N ALA A 127 -1.03 -22.89 10.97
CA ALA A 127 -0.11 -22.45 12.02
C ALA A 127 1.34 -22.34 11.50
N VAL A 128 1.80 -23.29 10.70
CA VAL A 128 3.11 -23.25 10.02
C VAL A 128 3.18 -22.07 9.04
N GLU A 129 2.17 -21.89 8.19
CA GLU A 129 2.09 -20.78 7.24
C GLU A 129 2.13 -19.41 7.96
N LYS A 130 1.39 -19.28 9.07
CA LYS A 130 1.42 -18.08 9.93
C LYS A 130 2.81 -17.86 10.52
N ARG A 131 3.49 -18.90 11.03
CA ARG A 131 4.86 -18.82 11.56
C ARG A 131 5.85 -18.37 10.49
N GLN A 132 5.77 -18.93 9.28
CA GLN A 132 6.59 -18.52 8.13
C GLN A 132 6.33 -17.07 7.72
N LYS A 133 5.07 -16.62 7.64
CA LYS A 133 4.70 -15.22 7.35
C LYS A 133 5.25 -14.24 8.40
N VAL A 134 5.21 -14.58 9.69
CA VAL A 134 5.78 -13.77 10.78
C VAL A 134 7.31 -13.75 10.70
N ALA A 135 7.96 -14.90 10.51
CA ALA A 135 9.41 -14.98 10.35
C ALA A 135 9.91 -14.16 9.15
N LYS A 136 9.24 -14.26 7.99
CA LYS A 136 9.53 -13.45 6.80
C LYS A 136 9.39 -11.95 7.07
N ARG A 137 8.34 -11.51 7.77
CA ARG A 137 8.16 -10.10 8.18
C ARG A 137 9.27 -9.64 9.14
N LYS A 138 9.64 -10.44 10.14
CA LYS A 138 10.75 -10.13 11.07
C LYS A 138 12.09 -10.02 10.33
N ALA A 139 12.38 -10.94 9.41
CA ALA A 139 13.59 -10.91 8.58
C ALA A 139 13.65 -9.68 7.67
N ILE A 140 12.53 -9.29 7.03
CA ILE A 140 12.46 -8.07 6.21
C ILE A 140 12.67 -6.81 7.06
N ARG A 141 12.06 -6.72 8.26
CA ARG A 141 12.27 -5.59 9.18
C ARG A 141 13.76 -5.50 9.58
N ARG A 142 14.34 -6.60 10.06
CA ARG A 142 15.76 -6.69 10.44
C ARG A 142 16.69 -6.30 9.28
N LYS A 143 16.39 -6.72 8.04
CA LYS A 143 17.17 -6.34 6.86
C LYS A 143 17.08 -4.82 6.58
N LYS A 144 15.89 -4.22 6.68
CA LYS A 144 15.73 -2.76 6.49
C LYS A 144 16.50 -1.97 7.56
N GLU A 145 16.45 -2.43 8.80
CA GLU A 145 17.13 -1.82 9.95
C GLU A 145 18.66 -1.89 9.81
N LEU A 146 19.20 -3.06 9.47
CA LEU A 146 20.63 -3.21 9.14
C LEU A 146 21.06 -2.35 7.94
N ASN A 147 20.20 -2.21 6.92
CA ASN A 147 20.47 -1.32 5.78
C ASN A 147 20.48 0.17 6.20
N SER A 148 19.60 0.61 7.11
CA SER A 148 19.61 1.99 7.63
C SER A 148 20.79 2.27 8.57
N LEU A 149 21.31 1.25 9.25
CA LEU A 149 22.55 1.32 10.04
C LEU A 149 23.82 1.28 9.17
N GLY A 150 23.71 1.44 7.86
CA GLY A 150 24.86 1.50 6.94
C GLY A 150 25.57 0.17 6.71
N LYS A 151 24.99 -0.99 7.10
CA LYS A 151 25.67 -2.28 7.00
C LYS A 151 26.16 -2.56 5.57
N PRO A 152 27.46 -2.82 5.35
CA PRO A 152 28.00 -3.02 4.02
C PRO A 152 27.29 -4.17 3.29
N LYS A 153 27.07 -4.00 1.98
CA LYS A 153 26.58 -5.08 1.13
C LYS A 153 27.64 -6.18 1.09
N ARG A 154 27.20 -7.44 1.14
CA ARG A 154 28.08 -8.62 1.02
C ARG A 154 28.92 -8.54 -0.27
N PRO A 155 30.15 -9.09 -0.26
CA PRO A 155 30.99 -9.12 -1.44
C PRO A 155 30.32 -9.90 -2.57
N ARG A 156 30.63 -9.54 -3.82
CA ARG A 156 30.06 -10.22 -4.99
C ARG A 156 30.88 -11.47 -5.29
N SER A 157 30.20 -12.61 -5.47
CA SER A 157 30.81 -13.81 -6.05
C SER A 157 31.37 -13.51 -7.45
N ALA A 158 32.39 -14.25 -7.89
CA ALA A 158 32.94 -14.15 -9.25
C ALA A 158 31.84 -14.22 -10.32
N PHE A 159 30.90 -15.17 -10.17
CA PHE A 159 29.74 -15.26 -11.07
C PHE A 159 28.82 -14.03 -11.01
N ASN A 160 28.65 -13.39 -9.84
CA ASN A 160 27.88 -12.15 -9.72
C ASN A 160 28.58 -10.93 -10.32
N ILE A 161 29.90 -10.98 -10.50
CA ILE A 161 30.69 -9.94 -11.16
C ILE A 161 30.58 -10.13 -12.68
N PHE A 162 30.90 -11.34 -13.17
CA PHE A 162 30.67 -11.77 -14.55
C PHE A 162 29.25 -11.46 -15.04
N MET A 163 28.22 -11.86 -14.28
CA MET A 163 26.83 -11.58 -14.63
C MET A 163 26.54 -10.09 -14.76
N SER A 164 27.20 -9.21 -13.99
CA SER A 164 27.01 -7.77 -14.10
C SER A 164 27.81 -7.12 -15.23
N GLU A 165 28.88 -7.76 -15.69
CA GLU A 165 29.71 -7.32 -16.81
C GLU A 165 29.06 -7.69 -18.15
N HIS A 166 28.53 -8.92 -18.26
CA HIS A 166 27.93 -9.44 -19.50
C HIS A 166 26.40 -9.32 -19.56
N PHE A 167 25.74 -8.64 -18.61
CA PHE A 167 24.26 -8.60 -18.56
C PHE A 167 23.62 -7.99 -19.80
N GLU A 168 24.22 -6.92 -20.33
CA GLU A 168 23.69 -6.21 -21.49
C GLU A 168 23.83 -7.05 -22.77
N GLU A 169 24.99 -7.70 -22.94
CA GLU A 169 25.35 -8.60 -24.04
C GLU A 169 24.56 -9.93 -24.02
N ALA A 170 24.00 -10.31 -22.87
CA ALA A 170 23.29 -11.57 -22.69
C ALA A 170 22.10 -11.72 -23.66
N LYS A 171 22.00 -12.88 -24.32
CA LYS A 171 20.92 -13.18 -25.26
C LYS A 171 19.61 -13.44 -24.52
N GLY A 172 18.56 -12.70 -24.86
CA GLY A 172 17.20 -12.93 -24.35
C GLY A 172 16.35 -11.66 -24.30
N THR A 173 15.06 -11.80 -24.58
CA THR A 173 14.06 -10.71 -24.54
C THR A 173 13.59 -10.38 -23.12
N ASN A 174 13.79 -11.30 -22.17
CA ASN A 174 13.41 -11.14 -20.77
C ASN A 174 14.56 -11.52 -19.82
N MET A 175 14.46 -11.05 -18.58
CA MET A 175 15.43 -11.24 -17.50
C MET A 175 15.77 -12.73 -17.26
N GLN A 176 14.78 -13.61 -17.32
CA GLN A 176 14.93 -15.04 -17.06
C GLN A 176 15.72 -15.74 -18.17
N THR A 177 15.46 -15.41 -19.43
CA THR A 177 16.20 -15.92 -20.59
C THR A 177 17.65 -15.41 -20.57
N LYS A 178 17.86 -14.10 -20.32
CA LYS A 178 19.22 -13.52 -20.17
C LYS A 178 20.00 -14.22 -19.05
N MET A 179 19.39 -14.40 -17.88
CA MET A 179 19.98 -15.09 -16.73
C MET A 179 20.33 -16.56 -17.04
N LYS A 180 19.55 -17.24 -17.89
CA LYS A 180 19.87 -18.59 -18.34
C LYS A 180 21.07 -18.60 -19.30
N SER A 181 21.09 -17.74 -20.32
CA SER A 181 22.26 -17.62 -21.23
C SER A 181 23.54 -17.38 -20.44
N LEU A 182 23.54 -16.42 -19.50
CA LEU A 182 24.70 -16.11 -18.66
C LEU A 182 25.18 -17.29 -17.82
N ARG A 183 24.29 -18.20 -17.40
CA ARG A 183 24.68 -19.43 -16.70
C ARG A 183 25.36 -20.39 -17.67
N ASP A 184 24.74 -20.65 -18.81
CA ASP A 184 25.26 -21.56 -19.83
C ASP A 184 26.64 -21.05 -20.36
N ASP A 185 26.77 -19.74 -20.54
CA ASP A 185 28.00 -19.08 -20.98
C ASP A 185 29.08 -19.09 -19.87
N TRP A 186 28.71 -18.85 -18.60
CA TRP A 186 29.63 -19.05 -17.48
C TRP A 186 30.10 -20.50 -17.37
N GLU A 187 29.24 -21.50 -17.60
CA GLU A 187 29.67 -22.90 -17.56
C GLU A 187 30.68 -23.22 -18.68
N ARG A 188 30.50 -22.65 -19.87
CA ARG A 188 31.42 -22.79 -21.03
C ARG A 188 32.77 -22.07 -20.88
N PHE A 189 32.83 -20.96 -20.16
CA PHE A 189 34.06 -20.15 -20.06
C PHE A 189 35.21 -20.92 -19.40
N SER A 190 36.43 -20.78 -19.93
CA SER A 190 37.63 -21.40 -19.38
C SER A 190 38.07 -20.78 -18.04
N ALA A 191 38.96 -21.45 -17.31
CA ALA A 191 39.49 -20.93 -16.05
C ALA A 191 40.16 -19.56 -16.23
N THR A 192 40.90 -19.36 -17.33
CA THR A 192 41.55 -18.08 -17.69
C THR A 192 40.53 -16.98 -17.95
N GLN A 193 39.45 -17.26 -18.69
CA GLN A 193 38.39 -16.28 -18.94
C GLN A 193 37.67 -15.84 -17.66
N LYS A 194 37.52 -16.76 -16.69
CA LYS A 194 36.92 -16.47 -15.38
C LYS A 194 37.88 -15.77 -14.40
N GLN A 195 39.18 -15.77 -14.67
CA GLN A 195 40.22 -15.33 -13.75
C GLN A 195 40.04 -13.86 -13.31
N VAL A 196 39.62 -12.99 -14.23
CA VAL A 196 39.34 -11.57 -13.93
C VAL A 196 38.19 -11.44 -12.93
N SER A 197 37.06 -12.10 -13.19
CA SER A 197 35.90 -12.09 -12.28
C SER A 197 36.25 -12.72 -10.91
N PHE A 198 37.11 -13.74 -10.87
CA PHE A 198 37.64 -14.29 -9.61
C PHE A 198 38.51 -13.27 -8.86
N ALA A 199 39.49 -12.63 -9.52
CA ALA A 199 40.36 -11.62 -8.91
C ALA A 199 39.55 -10.42 -8.35
N LEU A 200 38.56 -9.94 -9.11
CA LEU A 200 37.65 -8.89 -8.65
C LEU A 200 36.79 -9.34 -7.46
N SER A 201 36.36 -10.60 -7.41
CA SER A 201 35.60 -11.13 -6.27
C SER A 201 36.44 -11.17 -4.99
N ILE A 202 37.70 -11.62 -5.08
CA ILE A 202 38.67 -11.63 -3.99
C ILE A 202 38.92 -10.21 -3.48
N LYS A 203 39.16 -9.25 -4.39
CA LYS A 203 39.32 -7.82 -4.05
C LYS A 203 38.09 -7.28 -3.31
N SER A 204 36.88 -7.63 -3.76
CA SER A 204 35.64 -7.21 -3.09
C SER A 204 35.46 -7.85 -1.70
N SER A 205 35.90 -9.09 -1.52
CA SER A 205 35.85 -9.80 -0.24
C SER A 205 36.86 -9.25 0.76
N SER A 206 38.09 -8.94 0.30
CA SER A 206 39.12 -8.26 1.11
C SER A 206 38.63 -6.89 1.59
N HIS A 207 38.09 -6.07 0.68
CA HIS A 207 37.50 -4.78 1.06
C HIS A 207 36.37 -4.94 2.07
N TYR A 208 35.42 -5.86 1.85
CA TYR A 208 34.33 -6.11 2.80
C TYR A 208 34.84 -6.55 4.18
N GLY A 209 35.90 -7.36 4.25
CA GLY A 209 36.55 -7.78 5.50
C GLY A 209 37.27 -6.64 6.24
N SER A 210 37.75 -5.63 5.52
CA SER A 210 38.38 -4.43 6.10
C SER A 210 37.39 -3.39 6.65
N VAL A 211 36.10 -3.47 6.33
CA VAL A 211 35.10 -2.53 6.85
C VAL A 211 34.72 -2.92 8.29
N PRO A 212 34.94 -2.05 9.30
CA PRO A 212 34.57 -2.35 10.67
C PRO A 212 33.05 -2.57 10.79
N LEU A 213 32.65 -3.63 11.47
CA LEU A 213 31.25 -4.05 11.61
C LEU A 213 30.53 -3.25 12.71
N SER A 214 30.44 -1.93 12.59
CA SER A 214 29.73 -1.04 13.52
C SER A 214 28.20 -1.21 13.54
N CYS A 215 27.67 -2.26 12.89
CA CYS A 215 26.26 -2.49 12.63
C CYS A 215 25.72 -3.70 13.41
N GLU A 216 25.96 -3.70 14.72
CA GLU A 216 25.25 -4.58 15.64
C GLU A 216 23.88 -3.99 15.98
N LEU A 217 22.87 -4.84 16.07
CA LEU A 217 21.57 -4.43 16.57
C LEU A 217 21.63 -4.52 18.09
N PRO A 218 21.18 -3.51 18.85
CA PRO A 218 21.11 -3.63 20.30
C PRO A 218 20.32 -4.89 20.67
N ALA A 219 20.86 -5.66 21.61
CA ALA A 219 20.17 -6.85 22.12
C ALA A 219 18.90 -6.39 22.84
N VAL A 220 17.76 -6.50 22.16
CA VAL A 220 16.44 -6.29 22.76
C VAL A 220 16.15 -7.51 23.62
N PHE A 221 16.49 -7.39 24.90
CA PHE A 221 16.02 -8.26 25.99
C PHE A 221 14.51 -8.09 26.20
#